data_AF-M7WV42-F1
#
_entry.id   AF-M7WV42-F1
#
_cell.length_a   1.000
_cell.length_b   1.000
_cell.length_c   1.000
_cell.angle_alpha   90.00
_cell.angle_beta   90.00
_cell.angle_gamma   90.00
#
_symmetry.space_group_name_H-M   'P 1'
#
loop_
_entity.id
_entity.type
_entity.pdbx_description
1 polymer ?
#
loop_
_entity_poly.entity_id
_entity_poly.type
_entity_poly.pdbx_seq_one_letter_code
_entity_poly.pdbx_strand_id
1 'polypeptide(L)'
;MSLASLIPDTQVEPALLPALLPWSVRYNFLYPYCDLFSHIVPTQPGPPRWNAELEAFYQTFDGGIWFPLGRDHDEDLDAIENLRDRIGRLRRAKRLADANGGASLADLEGAIETIRSRIHVRRSKLLGLHEVRDVFLHDLQERYPCRTEVHLLKTQPAMSFSPPFAAPHSLWPIPLKRPSYYRADHKARLICLTTDGVNWTKYALPDRPTPDSEAARRRFEPTVTKMLGDAEESVESGWAEATMDDTRVPLRPHSNGARSSGFIPAFTSLLHRRHPQVA
;
A
#
# COMPACT_ATOMS: atom_id res chain seq x y z
N MET A 1 -5.31 8.01 27.18
CA MET A 1 -5.78 7.98 25.77
C MET A 1 -5.21 6.73 25.14
N SER A 2 -5.94 5.98 24.30
CA SER A 2 -5.38 4.81 23.62
C SER A 2 -4.84 5.18 22.24
N LEU A 3 -3.85 4.46 21.73
CA LEU A 3 -3.35 4.61 20.36
C LEU A 3 -4.48 4.57 19.32
N ALA A 4 -5.45 3.68 19.53
CA ALA A 4 -6.61 3.52 18.65
C ALA A 4 -7.45 4.82 18.51
N SER A 5 -7.56 5.62 19.58
CA SER A 5 -8.29 6.90 19.53
C SER A 5 -7.58 8.02 18.76
N LEU A 6 -6.32 7.82 18.35
CA LEU A 6 -5.55 8.76 17.53
C LEU A 6 -5.64 8.44 16.03
N ILE A 7 -6.17 7.27 15.68
CA ILE A 7 -6.26 6.78 14.30
C ILE A 7 -7.70 7.01 13.84
N PRO A 8 -7.93 7.75 12.74
CA PRO A 8 -9.28 7.91 12.19
C PRO A 8 -9.91 6.57 11.85
N ASP A 9 -11.22 6.45 12.08
CA ASP A 9 -12.01 5.35 11.55
C ASP A 9 -12.06 5.43 10.02
N THR A 10 -12.05 4.27 9.35
CA THR A 10 -12.16 4.20 7.89
C THR A 10 -13.46 3.54 7.49
N GLN A 11 -14.01 3.98 6.36
CA GLN A 11 -15.12 3.29 5.75
C GLN A 11 -14.67 2.09 4.95
N VAL A 12 -13.50 2.15 4.32
CA VAL A 12 -12.95 1.07 3.51
C VAL A 12 -11.59 0.72 4.08
N GLU A 13 -11.53 -0.41 4.80
CA GLU A 13 -10.30 -0.90 5.38
C GLU A 13 -9.36 -1.43 4.27
N PRO A 14 -8.22 -0.78 4.00
CA PRO A 14 -7.34 -1.17 2.91
C PRO A 14 -6.79 -2.59 3.07
N ALA A 15 -6.62 -3.08 4.31
CA ALA A 15 -6.16 -4.45 4.56
C ALA A 15 -7.14 -5.50 4.00
N LEU A 16 -8.45 -5.22 4.02
CA LEU A 16 -9.49 -6.15 3.56
C LEU A 16 -9.67 -6.15 2.03
N LEU A 17 -9.14 -5.14 1.32
CA LEU A 17 -9.23 -5.10 -0.14
C LEU A 17 -8.37 -6.21 -0.77
N PRO A 18 -8.87 -6.96 -1.76
CA PRO A 18 -8.06 -7.93 -2.49
C PRO A 18 -6.94 -7.22 -3.27
N ALA A 19 -5.80 -7.90 -3.42
CA ALA A 19 -4.66 -7.40 -4.20
C ALA A 19 -4.91 -7.54 -5.71
N LEU A 20 -5.80 -6.70 -6.25
CA LEU A 20 -6.21 -6.72 -7.66
C LEU A 20 -5.20 -6.04 -8.60
N LEU A 21 -4.15 -5.42 -8.05
CA LEU A 21 -3.08 -4.81 -8.82
C LEU A 21 -1.81 -5.66 -8.70
N PRO A 22 -1.43 -6.42 -9.75
CA PRO A 22 -0.17 -7.15 -9.77
C PRO A 22 1.05 -6.25 -9.56
N TRP A 23 2.17 -6.85 -9.13
CA TRP A 23 3.41 -6.11 -8.88
C TRP A 23 3.86 -5.30 -10.10
N SER A 24 3.90 -5.89 -11.29
CA SER A 24 4.39 -5.16 -12.47
C SER A 24 3.46 -4.02 -12.88
N VAL A 25 2.15 -4.16 -12.65
CA VAL A 25 1.18 -3.09 -12.88
C VAL A 25 1.47 -1.92 -11.94
N ARG A 26 1.67 -2.20 -10.65
CA ARG A 26 2.05 -1.17 -9.67
C ARG A 26 3.38 -0.51 -10.06
N TYR A 27 4.39 -1.31 -10.39
CA TYR A 27 5.72 -0.82 -10.75
C TYR A 27 5.72 0.04 -12.02
N ASN A 28 5.01 -0.37 -13.06
CA ASN A 28 5.05 0.29 -14.37
C ASN A 28 4.08 1.48 -14.48
N PHE A 29 2.94 1.44 -13.80
CA PHE A 29 1.85 2.43 -13.99
C PHE A 29 1.51 3.23 -12.74
N LEU A 30 1.76 2.71 -11.54
CA LEU A 30 1.43 3.40 -10.29
C LEU A 30 2.63 4.17 -9.72
N TYR A 31 3.66 3.42 -9.34
CA TYR A 31 4.79 3.94 -8.57
C TYR A 31 5.51 5.13 -9.21
N PRO A 32 5.70 5.20 -10.54
CA PRO A 32 6.38 6.33 -11.16
C PRO A 32 5.63 7.65 -11.03
N TYR A 33 4.34 7.64 -10.69
CA TYR A 33 3.52 8.85 -10.63
C TYR A 33 3.09 9.18 -9.19
N CYS A 34 3.78 8.62 -8.20
CA CYS A 34 3.49 8.85 -6.80
C CYS A 34 4.79 8.87 -5.99
N ASP A 35 5.11 10.03 -5.39
CA ASP A 35 6.36 10.24 -4.64
C ASP A 35 6.54 9.29 -3.45
N LEU A 36 5.45 8.72 -2.95
CA LEU A 36 5.48 7.69 -1.90
C LEU A 36 6.36 6.49 -2.30
N PHE A 37 6.45 6.18 -3.59
CA PHE A 37 7.19 5.05 -4.13
C PHE A 37 8.48 5.44 -4.87
N SER A 38 8.94 6.68 -4.69
CA SER A 38 10.20 7.21 -5.27
C SER A 38 11.45 6.41 -4.87
N HIS A 39 11.38 5.73 -3.72
CA HIS A 39 12.42 4.81 -3.24
C HIS A 39 12.47 3.47 -4.01
N ILE A 40 11.43 3.13 -4.78
CA ILE A 40 11.32 1.91 -5.59
C ILE A 40 11.67 2.20 -7.05
N VAL A 41 11.08 3.26 -7.61
CA VAL A 41 11.28 3.69 -9.00
C VAL A 41 11.32 5.22 -9.04
N PRO A 42 12.16 5.84 -9.89
CA PRO A 42 12.18 7.30 -10.03
C PRO A 42 10.80 7.84 -10.44
N THR A 43 10.40 8.97 -9.83
CA THR A 43 9.20 9.69 -10.26
C THR A 43 9.36 10.17 -11.71
N GLN A 44 8.34 9.93 -12.54
CA GLN A 44 8.34 10.31 -13.95
C GLN A 44 7.62 11.65 -14.16
N PRO A 45 8.20 12.56 -14.97
CA PRO A 45 7.51 13.76 -15.40
C PRO A 45 6.50 13.44 -16.53
N GLY A 46 5.41 14.19 -16.57
CA GLY A 46 4.40 14.10 -17.63
C GLY A 46 3.28 13.08 -17.34
N PRO A 47 2.35 12.90 -18.29
CA PRO A 47 1.16 12.12 -18.05
C PRO A 47 1.46 10.62 -17.90
N PRO A 48 0.69 9.90 -17.07
CA PRO A 48 0.69 8.45 -17.04
C PRO A 48 0.41 7.81 -18.38
N ARG A 49 1.01 6.64 -18.62
CA ARG A 49 0.75 5.81 -19.82
C ARG A 49 -0.59 5.06 -19.73
N TRP A 50 -1.65 5.80 -19.43
CA TRP A 50 -3.01 5.26 -19.35
C TRP A 50 -3.50 4.83 -20.74
N ASN A 51 -4.15 3.67 -20.84
CA ASN A 51 -4.55 3.07 -22.11
C ASN A 51 -5.95 2.42 -22.01
N ALA A 52 -6.47 1.97 -23.16
CA ALA A 52 -7.84 1.45 -23.26
C ALA A 52 -8.06 0.17 -22.43
N GLU A 53 -7.02 -0.65 -22.23
CA GLU A 53 -7.10 -1.83 -21.38
C GLU A 53 -7.22 -1.42 -19.91
N LEU A 54 -6.33 -0.55 -19.41
CA LEU A 54 -6.41 -0.03 -18.04
C LEU A 54 -7.74 0.65 -17.77
N GLU A 55 -8.25 1.43 -18.72
CA GLU A 55 -9.57 2.05 -18.61
C GLU A 55 -10.70 1.00 -18.54
N ALA A 56 -10.66 -0.05 -19.37
CA ALA A 56 -11.67 -1.10 -19.32
C ALA A 56 -11.67 -1.86 -17.98
N PHE A 57 -10.49 -2.17 -17.42
CA PHE A 57 -10.38 -2.78 -16.10
C PHE A 57 -10.81 -1.82 -14.98
N TYR A 58 -10.44 -0.54 -15.06
CA TYR A 58 -10.90 0.50 -14.13
C TYR A 58 -12.43 0.62 -14.11
N GLN A 59 -13.08 0.52 -15.27
CA GLN A 59 -14.54 0.59 -15.39
C GLN A 59 -15.27 -0.60 -14.77
N THR A 60 -14.59 -1.70 -14.42
CA THR A 60 -15.24 -2.83 -13.71
C THR A 60 -15.63 -2.47 -12.28
N PHE A 61 -14.94 -1.51 -11.68
CA PHE A 61 -15.25 -0.99 -10.36
C PHE A 61 -16.46 -0.05 -10.43
N ASP A 62 -17.34 -0.14 -9.44
CA ASP A 62 -18.40 0.85 -9.32
C ASP A 62 -17.81 2.23 -9.04
N GLY A 63 -18.28 3.27 -9.74
CA GLY A 63 -17.75 4.62 -9.58
C GLY A 63 -17.89 5.17 -8.15
N GLY A 64 -18.86 4.67 -7.37
CA GLY A 64 -19.04 5.02 -5.96
C GLY A 64 -17.94 4.53 -5.04
N ILE A 65 -17.03 3.63 -5.47
CA ILE A 65 -15.88 3.18 -4.67
C ILE A 65 -14.84 4.28 -4.43
N TRP A 66 -14.70 5.18 -5.39
CA TRP A 66 -13.59 6.13 -5.42
C TRP A 66 -13.74 7.22 -4.36
N PHE A 67 -14.97 7.71 -4.18
CA PHE A 67 -15.29 8.73 -3.17
C PHE A 67 -14.89 8.34 -1.74
N PRO A 68 -15.32 7.19 -1.18
CA PRO A 68 -14.97 6.79 0.17
C PRO A 68 -13.47 6.43 0.30
N LEU A 69 -12.85 5.85 -0.73
CA LEU A 69 -11.40 5.64 -0.73
C LEU A 69 -10.61 6.95 -0.68
N GLY A 70 -11.04 7.95 -1.45
CA GLY A 70 -10.44 9.29 -1.46
C GLY A 70 -10.66 10.01 -0.13
N ARG A 71 -11.91 10.01 0.39
CA ARG A 71 -12.22 10.62 1.69
C ARG A 71 -11.39 10.01 2.83
N ASP A 72 -11.36 8.68 2.94
CA ASP A 72 -10.57 8.01 3.98
C ASP A 72 -9.07 8.30 3.84
N HIS A 73 -8.59 8.62 2.64
CA HIS A 73 -7.20 9.00 2.38
C HIS A 73 -6.92 10.45 2.80
N ASP A 74 -7.81 11.38 2.49
CA ASP A 74 -7.69 12.78 2.88
C ASP A 74 -7.77 12.93 4.41
N GLU A 75 -8.71 12.22 5.06
CA GLU A 75 -8.83 12.17 6.53
C GLU A 75 -7.54 11.65 7.19
N ASP A 76 -6.88 10.67 6.56
CA ASP A 76 -5.59 10.15 7.02
C ASP A 76 -4.45 11.17 6.89
N LEU A 77 -4.42 11.93 5.78
CA LEU A 77 -3.43 12.98 5.57
C LEU A 77 -3.59 14.11 6.60
N ASP A 78 -4.81 14.59 6.80
CA ASP A 78 -5.15 15.61 7.80
C ASP A 78 -4.79 15.14 9.21
N ALA A 79 -5.06 13.88 9.54
CA ALA A 79 -4.69 13.31 10.82
C ALA A 79 -3.16 13.30 11.03
N ILE A 80 -2.37 12.94 10.02
CA ILE A 80 -0.91 13.00 10.10
C ILE A 80 -0.42 14.43 10.36
N GLU A 81 -0.97 15.43 9.67
CA GLU A 81 -0.58 16.83 9.87
C GLU A 81 -0.89 17.29 11.29
N ASN A 82 -2.10 17.01 11.78
CA ASN A 82 -2.51 17.32 13.15
C ASN A 82 -1.63 16.65 14.21
N LEU A 83 -1.26 15.38 14.01
CA LEU A 83 -0.36 14.65 14.90
C LEU A 83 1.06 15.26 14.89
N ARG A 84 1.59 15.63 13.71
CA ARG A 84 2.89 16.29 13.59
C ARG A 84 2.92 17.64 14.30
N ASP A 85 1.86 18.43 14.16
CA ASP A 85 1.72 19.70 14.87
C ASP A 85 1.69 19.53 16.38
N ARG A 86 0.98 18.50 16.86
CA ARG A 86 0.91 18.14 18.28
C ARG A 86 2.28 17.71 18.82
N ILE A 87 3.01 16.86 18.10
CA ILE A 87 4.41 16.52 18.40
C ILE A 87 5.27 17.78 18.45
N GLY A 88 5.14 18.67 17.48
CA GLY A 88 5.88 19.94 17.43
C GLY A 88 5.62 20.82 18.66
N ARG A 89 4.37 20.93 19.11
CA ARG A 89 4.00 21.66 20.33
C ARG A 89 4.61 21.03 21.58
N LEU A 90 4.55 19.70 21.72
CA LEU A 90 5.13 18.99 22.86
C LEU A 90 6.65 19.15 22.93
N ARG A 91 7.34 19.01 21.80
CA ARG A 91 8.79 19.19 21.71
C ARG A 91 9.20 20.62 22.06
N ARG A 92 8.49 21.65 21.57
CA ARG A 92 8.74 23.06 21.95
C ARG A 92 8.53 23.31 23.44
N ALA A 93 7.52 22.68 24.03
CA ALA A 93 7.24 22.77 25.47
C ALA A 93 8.15 21.88 26.33
N LYS A 94 9.07 21.11 25.73
CA LYS A 94 9.91 20.09 26.41
C LYS A 94 9.09 19.08 27.22
N ARG A 95 7.94 18.66 26.68
CA ARG A 95 7.03 17.68 27.30
C ARG A 95 7.07 16.36 26.53
N LEU A 96 6.93 15.25 27.26
CA LEU A 96 6.86 13.91 26.69
C LEU A 96 5.43 13.41 26.45
N ALA A 97 4.43 14.12 26.98
CA ALA A 97 3.02 13.80 26.80
C ALA A 97 2.17 15.07 26.94
N ASP A 98 0.94 14.99 26.43
CA ASP A 98 -0.06 16.03 26.65
C ASP A 98 -0.44 16.16 28.13
N ALA A 99 -1.02 17.31 28.47
CA ALA A 99 -1.54 17.56 29.80
C ALA A 99 -2.61 16.52 30.19
N ASN A 100 -2.80 16.33 31.50
CA ASN A 100 -3.85 15.49 32.08
C ASN A 100 -3.84 14.01 31.63
N GLY A 101 -2.66 13.44 31.39
CA GLY A 101 -2.54 12.02 30.98
C GLY A 101 -3.04 11.75 29.56
N GLY A 102 -2.93 12.74 28.67
CA GLY A 102 -3.19 12.59 27.24
C GLY A 102 -2.13 11.74 26.52
N ALA A 103 -2.16 11.78 25.19
CA ALA A 103 -1.24 10.99 24.37
C ALA A 103 0.23 11.35 24.63
N SER A 104 1.09 10.33 24.69
CA SER A 104 2.54 10.50 24.75
C SER A 104 3.12 10.78 23.37
N LEU A 105 4.35 11.29 23.31
CA LEU A 105 5.08 11.42 22.04
C LEU A 105 5.17 10.09 21.29
N ALA A 106 5.38 8.98 22.03
CA ALA A 106 5.43 7.64 21.45
C ALA A 106 4.08 7.20 20.86
N ASP A 107 2.97 7.53 21.51
CA ASP A 107 1.63 7.24 20.97
C ASP A 107 1.37 8.03 19.67
N LEU A 108 1.76 9.31 19.64
CA LEU A 108 1.60 10.15 18.45
C LEU A 108 2.46 9.66 17.28
N GLU A 109 3.71 9.28 17.55
CA GLU A 109 4.62 8.71 16.55
C GLU A 109 4.12 7.35 16.05
N GLY A 110 3.65 6.48 16.95
CA GLY A 110 3.04 5.19 16.60
C GLY A 110 1.77 5.35 15.76
N ALA A 111 0.95 6.37 16.04
CA ALA A 111 -0.26 6.66 15.26
C ALA A 111 0.11 7.13 13.85
N ILE A 112 1.11 8.01 13.70
CA ILE A 112 1.61 8.44 12.38
C ILE A 112 2.09 7.25 11.57
N GLU A 113 2.87 6.33 12.15
CA GLU A 113 3.37 5.16 11.42
C GLU A 113 2.23 4.22 11.01
N THR A 114 1.23 4.03 11.86
CA THR A 114 0.04 3.24 11.54
C THR A 114 -0.73 3.84 10.37
N ILE A 115 -0.99 5.15 10.41
CA ILE A 115 -1.72 5.87 9.35
C ILE A 115 -0.92 5.87 8.05
N ARG A 116 0.41 6.08 8.10
CA ARG A 116 1.29 5.99 6.92
C ARG A 116 1.24 4.61 6.27
N SER A 117 1.30 3.55 7.07
CA SER A 117 1.17 2.17 6.57
C SER A 117 -0.18 1.98 5.87
N ARG A 118 -1.27 2.45 6.48
CA ARG A 118 -2.62 2.40 5.91
C ARG A 118 -2.73 3.14 4.58
N ILE A 119 -2.20 4.37 4.49
CA ILE A 119 -2.11 5.14 3.24
C ILE A 119 -1.35 4.35 2.16
N HIS A 120 -0.21 3.78 2.53
CA HIS A 120 0.62 3.01 1.61
C HIS A 120 -0.13 1.78 1.06
N VAL A 121 -0.83 1.05 1.91
CA VAL A 121 -1.65 -0.10 1.49
C VAL A 121 -2.81 0.36 0.61
N ARG A 122 -3.48 1.46 0.94
CA ARG A 122 -4.60 2.00 0.15
C ARG A 122 -4.17 2.39 -1.26
N ARG A 123 -3.07 3.14 -1.37
CA ARG A 123 -2.49 3.58 -2.65
C ARG A 123 -1.88 2.45 -3.46
N SER A 124 -1.22 1.47 -2.82
CA SER A 124 -0.71 0.30 -3.53
C SER A 124 -1.83 -0.64 -4.02
N LYS A 125 -3.06 -0.47 -3.54
CA LYS A 125 -4.27 -1.14 -4.03
C LYS A 125 -5.09 -0.17 -4.90
N LEU A 126 -6.41 -0.21 -4.80
CA LEU A 126 -7.32 0.40 -5.75
C LEU A 126 -7.18 1.92 -5.87
N LEU A 127 -6.91 2.64 -4.78
CA LEU A 127 -6.88 4.10 -4.82
C LEU A 127 -5.80 4.62 -5.77
N GLY A 128 -4.63 3.97 -5.79
CA GLY A 128 -3.55 4.40 -6.66
C GLY A 128 -3.88 4.31 -8.14
N LEU A 129 -4.67 3.29 -8.54
CA LEU A 129 -5.14 3.17 -9.92
C LEU A 129 -6.01 4.39 -10.30
N HIS A 130 -6.87 4.83 -9.38
CA HIS A 130 -7.73 5.99 -9.56
C HIS A 130 -6.94 7.30 -9.63
N GLU A 131 -6.03 7.53 -8.68
CA GLU A 131 -5.19 8.74 -8.66
C GLU A 131 -4.37 8.88 -9.95
N VAL A 132 -3.81 7.78 -10.46
CA VAL A 132 -3.06 7.79 -11.73
C VAL A 132 -3.96 8.11 -12.93
N ARG A 133 -5.17 7.55 -12.97
CA ARG A 133 -6.14 7.88 -14.01
C ARG A 133 -6.48 9.38 -13.99
N ASP A 134 -6.66 9.94 -12.80
CA ASP A 134 -7.01 11.36 -12.64
C ASP A 134 -5.85 12.27 -13.09
N VAL A 135 -4.60 11.93 -12.77
CA VAL A 135 -3.42 12.65 -13.29
C VAL A 135 -3.39 12.60 -14.83
N PHE A 136 -3.68 11.46 -15.44
CA PHE A 136 -3.77 11.34 -16.90
C PHE A 136 -4.90 12.20 -17.49
N LEU A 137 -6.09 12.18 -16.87
CA LEU A 137 -7.22 12.95 -17.34
C LEU A 137 -7.01 14.45 -17.16
N HIS A 138 -6.39 14.87 -16.07
CA HIS A 138 -6.08 16.27 -15.80
C HIS A 138 -5.22 16.86 -16.92
N ASP A 139 -4.12 16.19 -17.28
CA ASP A 139 -3.25 16.61 -18.37
C ASP A 139 -3.99 16.66 -19.73
N LEU A 140 -4.91 15.73 -19.98
CA LEU A 140 -5.75 15.79 -21.20
C LEU A 140 -6.77 16.95 -21.16
N GLN A 141 -7.36 17.23 -20.01
CA GLN A 141 -8.30 18.34 -19.82
C GLN A 141 -7.60 19.68 -19.99
N GLU A 142 -6.38 19.84 -19.50
CA GLU A 142 -5.58 21.06 -19.71
C GLU A 142 -5.31 21.30 -21.20
N ARG A 143 -5.03 20.24 -21.97
CA ARG A 143 -4.85 20.34 -23.43
C ARG A 143 -6.15 20.56 -24.19
N TYR A 144 -7.27 20.06 -23.67
CA TYR A 144 -8.56 20.05 -24.35
C TYR A 144 -9.71 20.46 -23.40
N PRO A 145 -9.74 21.72 -22.92
CA PRO A 145 -10.60 22.16 -21.81
C PRO A 145 -12.11 22.05 -22.09
N CYS A 146 -12.52 22.02 -23.37
CA CYS A 146 -13.93 21.89 -23.75
C CYS A 146 -14.41 20.44 -23.91
N ARG A 147 -13.56 19.44 -23.65
CA ARG A 147 -13.91 18.02 -23.83
C ARG A 147 -14.27 17.38 -22.49
N THR A 148 -15.38 16.65 -22.47
CA THR A 148 -15.72 15.82 -21.30
C THR A 148 -14.79 14.62 -21.20
N GLU A 149 -14.67 14.02 -20.01
CA GLU A 149 -13.86 12.80 -19.81
C GLU A 149 -14.21 11.69 -20.80
N VAL A 150 -15.50 11.48 -21.07
CA VAL A 150 -15.96 10.48 -22.05
C VAL A 150 -15.39 10.77 -23.44
N HIS A 151 -15.31 12.04 -23.84
CA HIS A 151 -14.70 12.41 -25.12
C HIS A 151 -13.19 12.24 -25.10
N LEU A 152 -12.52 12.54 -23.98
CA LEU A 152 -11.08 12.37 -23.81
C LEU A 152 -10.69 10.89 -23.88
N LEU A 153 -11.39 10.01 -23.17
CA LEU A 153 -11.12 8.57 -23.17
C LEU A 153 -11.35 7.94 -24.54
N LYS A 154 -12.30 8.44 -25.34
CA LYS A 154 -12.52 8.02 -26.73
C LYS A 154 -11.37 8.38 -27.68
N THR A 155 -10.47 9.28 -27.29
CA THR A 155 -9.29 9.61 -28.11
C THR A 155 -8.14 8.62 -27.95
N GLN A 156 -8.25 7.68 -27.00
CA GLN A 156 -7.23 6.66 -26.81
C GLN A 156 -7.12 5.77 -28.06
N PRO A 157 -5.90 5.40 -28.47
CA PRO A 157 -5.70 4.48 -29.59
C PRO A 157 -6.45 3.17 -29.35
N ALA A 158 -7.07 2.64 -30.40
CA ALA A 158 -7.65 1.32 -30.36
C ALA A 158 -6.57 0.28 -30.03
N MET A 159 -6.87 -0.60 -29.07
CA MET A 159 -5.97 -1.65 -28.61
C MET A 159 -6.75 -2.95 -28.49
N SER A 160 -6.13 -4.06 -28.90
CA SER A 160 -6.68 -5.39 -28.67
C SER A 160 -6.20 -5.91 -27.31
N PHE A 161 -7.14 -6.30 -26.45
CA PHE A 161 -6.87 -6.89 -25.14
C PHE A 161 -8.03 -7.83 -24.74
N SER A 162 -7.77 -8.71 -23.78
CA SER A 162 -8.82 -9.59 -23.25
C SER A 162 -9.76 -8.77 -22.35
N PRO A 163 -11.09 -8.82 -22.58
CA PRO A 163 -12.02 -8.05 -21.77
C PRO A 163 -11.99 -8.53 -20.31
N PRO A 164 -12.23 -7.63 -19.33
CA PRO A 164 -12.32 -8.01 -17.93
C PRO A 164 -13.42 -9.06 -17.69
N PHE A 165 -13.20 -9.95 -16.73
CA PHE A 165 -14.20 -10.95 -16.33
C PHE A 165 -15.43 -10.33 -15.65
N ALA A 166 -15.24 -9.20 -14.97
CA ALA A 166 -16.32 -8.45 -14.34
C ALA A 166 -17.03 -7.55 -15.36
N ALA A 167 -18.35 -7.43 -15.21
CA ALA A 167 -19.10 -6.43 -15.96
C ALA A 167 -18.70 -5.01 -15.52
N PRO A 168 -18.88 -3.98 -16.36
CA PRO A 168 -18.71 -2.60 -15.94
C PRO A 168 -19.54 -2.27 -14.69
N HIS A 169 -18.94 -1.55 -13.75
CA HIS A 169 -19.55 -1.10 -12.49
C HIS A 169 -20.16 -2.23 -11.64
N SER A 170 -19.50 -3.39 -11.61
CA SER A 170 -19.99 -4.57 -10.87
C SER A 170 -19.17 -4.89 -9.61
N LEU A 171 -17.91 -4.48 -9.54
CA LEU A 171 -17.08 -4.69 -8.34
C LEU A 171 -17.36 -3.60 -7.30
N TRP A 172 -17.67 -4.01 -6.06
CA TRP A 172 -18.13 -3.15 -4.98
C TRP A 172 -17.22 -3.23 -3.74
N PRO A 173 -16.84 -2.10 -3.09
CA PRO A 173 -15.96 -2.10 -1.94
C PRO A 173 -16.57 -2.66 -0.65
N ILE A 174 -15.66 -2.97 0.27
CA ILE A 174 -15.92 -3.44 1.61
C ILE A 174 -15.88 -2.27 2.60
N PRO A 175 -16.73 -2.23 3.64
CA PRO A 175 -18.00 -2.90 3.89
C PRO A 175 -19.16 -1.94 3.59
N LEU A 176 -19.04 -1.13 2.54
CA LEU A 176 -20.02 -0.09 2.25
C LEU A 176 -21.40 -0.71 1.99
N LYS A 177 -22.42 -0.07 2.56
CA LYS A 177 -23.81 -0.38 2.25
C LYS A 177 -24.02 -0.20 0.75
N ARG A 178 -24.53 -1.24 0.10
CA ARG A 178 -24.88 -1.21 -1.31
C ARG A 178 -25.88 -0.06 -1.58
N PRO A 179 -25.63 0.79 -2.58
CA PRO A 179 -26.53 1.86 -2.96
C PRO A 179 -27.95 1.39 -3.30
N SER A 180 -28.94 2.20 -2.93
CA SER A 180 -30.36 1.87 -3.13
C SER A 180 -30.80 1.92 -4.60
N TYR A 181 -30.09 2.67 -5.45
CA TYR A 181 -30.40 2.85 -6.87
C TYR A 181 -30.08 1.63 -7.74
N TYR A 182 -29.38 0.62 -7.20
CA TYR A 182 -29.23 -0.63 -7.93
C TYR A 182 -30.58 -1.35 -8.02
N ARG A 183 -31.11 -1.38 -9.23
CA ARG A 183 -32.28 -2.18 -9.58
C ARG A 183 -32.06 -3.65 -9.22
N ALA A 184 -33.14 -4.39 -8.98
CA ALA A 184 -33.07 -5.77 -8.50
C ALA A 184 -32.27 -6.71 -9.42
N ASP A 185 -32.26 -6.45 -10.72
CA ASP A 185 -31.45 -7.14 -11.74
C ASP A 185 -29.95 -6.82 -11.63
N HIS A 186 -29.59 -5.56 -11.35
CA HIS A 186 -28.21 -5.17 -11.07
C HIS A 186 -27.70 -5.76 -9.76
N LYS A 187 -28.58 -5.98 -8.76
CA LYS A 187 -28.20 -6.59 -7.48
C LYS A 187 -27.62 -7.99 -7.63
N ALA A 188 -28.08 -8.77 -8.61
CA ALA A 188 -27.58 -10.11 -8.90
C ALA A 188 -26.19 -10.11 -9.57
N ARG A 189 -25.76 -8.97 -10.11
CA ARG A 189 -24.50 -8.81 -10.84
C ARG A 189 -23.39 -8.16 -10.01
N LEU A 190 -23.72 -7.59 -8.85
CA LEU A 190 -22.74 -6.95 -7.96
C LEU A 190 -21.91 -7.98 -7.21
N ILE A 191 -20.59 -7.79 -7.21
CA ILE A 191 -19.60 -8.64 -6.55
C ILE A 191 -18.90 -7.80 -5.48
N CYS A 192 -19.11 -8.16 -4.21
CA CYS A 192 -18.54 -7.43 -3.07
C CYS A 192 -17.13 -7.93 -2.77
N LEU A 193 -16.16 -7.02 -2.69
CA LEU A 193 -14.73 -7.32 -2.52
C LEU A 193 -14.39 -8.12 -1.24
N THR A 194 -15.34 -8.29 -0.29
CA THR A 194 -15.20 -9.12 0.94
C THR A 194 -15.68 -10.55 0.79
N THR A 195 -16.41 -10.86 -0.28
CA THR A 195 -17.18 -12.11 -0.33
C THR A 195 -16.25 -13.31 -0.22
N ASP A 196 -16.36 -14.06 0.87
CA ASP A 196 -15.60 -15.27 1.10
C ASP A 196 -15.86 -16.30 -0.01
N GLY A 197 -14.84 -17.07 -0.36
CA GLY A 197 -14.92 -18.10 -1.41
C GLY A 197 -14.89 -17.54 -2.85
N VAL A 198 -14.81 -16.22 -3.04
CA VAL A 198 -14.56 -15.64 -4.36
C VAL A 198 -13.08 -15.70 -4.69
N ASN A 199 -12.73 -16.32 -5.82
CA ASN A 199 -11.38 -16.25 -6.36
C ASN A 199 -11.12 -14.84 -6.93
N TRP A 200 -10.50 -13.97 -6.13
CA TRP A 200 -10.20 -12.58 -6.49
C TRP A 200 -9.19 -12.44 -7.63
N THR A 201 -8.32 -13.43 -7.84
CA THR A 201 -7.26 -13.36 -8.87
C THR A 201 -7.82 -13.20 -10.29
N LYS A 202 -9.04 -13.70 -10.57
CA LYS A 202 -9.69 -13.54 -11.88
C LYS A 202 -10.15 -12.12 -12.18
N TYR A 203 -10.20 -11.25 -11.17
CA TYR A 203 -10.55 -9.83 -11.28
C TYR A 203 -9.32 -8.92 -11.18
N ALA A 204 -8.12 -9.50 -11.03
CA ALA A 204 -6.89 -8.71 -11.04
C ALA A 204 -6.66 -8.13 -12.44
N LEU A 205 -5.99 -6.97 -12.49
CA LEU A 205 -5.49 -6.43 -13.74
C LEU A 205 -4.49 -7.41 -14.38
N PRO A 206 -4.36 -7.43 -15.72
CA PRO A 206 -3.43 -8.31 -16.41
C PRO A 206 -1.99 -7.92 -16.05
N ASP A 207 -1.21 -8.90 -15.58
CA ASP A 207 0.19 -8.69 -15.22
C ASP A 207 1.08 -8.64 -16.48
N ARG A 208 2.06 -7.73 -16.51
CA ARG A 208 3.02 -7.57 -17.60
C ARG A 208 4.43 -7.35 -17.04
N PRO A 209 5.05 -8.40 -16.48
CA PRO A 209 6.37 -8.28 -15.88
C PRO A 209 7.40 -7.86 -16.93
N THR A 210 8.14 -6.80 -16.61
CA THR A 210 9.36 -6.38 -17.31
C THR A 210 10.59 -6.83 -16.51
N PRO A 211 11.78 -6.97 -17.15
CA PRO A 211 13.02 -7.29 -16.44
C PRO A 211 13.30 -6.36 -15.25
N ASP A 212 13.03 -5.06 -15.41
CA ASP A 212 13.20 -4.06 -14.36
C ASP A 212 12.19 -4.24 -13.23
N SER A 213 10.91 -4.48 -13.55
CA SER A 213 9.90 -4.73 -12.52
C SER A 213 10.20 -5.99 -11.71
N GLU A 214 10.71 -7.04 -12.35
CA GLU A 214 11.12 -8.29 -11.71
C GLU A 214 12.37 -8.10 -10.83
N ALA A 215 13.38 -7.37 -11.32
CA ALA A 215 14.56 -7.05 -10.55
C ALA A 215 14.22 -6.20 -9.31
N ALA A 216 13.33 -5.21 -9.46
CA ALA A 216 12.82 -4.42 -8.35
C ALA A 216 12.02 -5.28 -7.37
N ARG A 217 11.16 -6.17 -7.87
CA ARG A 217 10.39 -7.10 -7.02
C ARG A 217 11.31 -7.90 -6.10
N ARG A 218 12.38 -8.49 -6.64
CA ARG A 218 13.36 -9.27 -5.85
C ARG A 218 14.09 -8.46 -4.79
N ARG A 219 14.20 -7.14 -4.95
CA ARG A 219 14.83 -6.23 -3.97
C ARG A 219 13.87 -5.82 -2.85
N PHE A 220 12.60 -5.61 -3.18
CA PHE A 220 11.62 -4.99 -2.27
C PHE A 220 10.60 -5.98 -1.69
N GLU A 221 10.28 -7.06 -2.40
CA GLU A 221 9.52 -8.21 -1.90
C GLU A 221 10.51 -9.38 -1.79
N PRO A 222 11.24 -9.55 -0.67
CA PRO A 222 12.09 -10.72 -0.50
C PRO A 222 11.22 -11.97 -0.58
N THR A 223 11.46 -12.78 -1.60
CA THR A 223 10.78 -14.05 -1.79
C THR A 223 10.94 -14.88 -0.51
N VAL A 224 9.82 -15.32 0.06
CA VAL A 224 9.73 -16.17 1.26
C VAL A 224 10.66 -17.41 1.18
N THR A 225 11.09 -17.79 -0.02
CA THR A 225 12.09 -18.83 -0.27
C THR A 225 13.44 -18.59 0.42
N LYS A 226 13.85 -17.33 0.69
CA LYS A 226 15.08 -17.05 1.45
C LYS A 226 14.96 -17.25 2.96
N MET A 227 13.75 -17.41 3.51
CA MET A 227 13.57 -17.74 4.93
C MET A 227 13.43 -19.24 5.19
N LEU A 228 13.26 -20.06 4.15
CA LEU A 228 13.19 -21.52 4.25
C LEU A 228 14.49 -22.22 3.83
N GLY A 229 15.33 -21.57 3.00
CA GLY A 229 16.63 -22.10 2.59
C GLY A 229 17.70 -22.15 3.69
N ASP A 230 17.59 -21.29 4.70
CA ASP A 230 18.55 -21.25 5.83
C ASP A 230 18.08 -22.12 7.02
N ALA A 231 16.87 -22.70 6.95
CA ALA A 231 16.30 -23.56 7.99
C ALA A 231 16.43 -25.06 7.70
N GLU A 232 16.72 -25.46 6.45
CA GLU A 232 16.84 -26.87 6.06
C GLU A 232 18.29 -27.37 5.90
N GLU A 233 19.29 -26.56 6.22
CA GLU A 233 20.71 -26.99 6.18
C GLU A 233 21.31 -27.26 7.58
N SER A 234 20.47 -27.45 8.61
CA SER A 234 20.96 -27.67 9.98
C SER A 234 20.22 -28.72 10.80
N VAL A 235 19.87 -29.87 10.23
CA VAL A 235 19.64 -31.09 11.04
C VAL A 235 20.06 -32.35 10.26
N GLU A 236 21.30 -32.81 10.45
CA GLU A 236 21.57 -34.18 10.94
C GLU A 236 23.07 -34.41 11.22
N SER A 237 23.39 -34.35 12.53
CA SER A 237 24.19 -35.31 13.31
C SER A 237 25.56 -35.80 12.80
N GLY A 238 26.60 -35.41 13.57
CA GLY A 238 27.85 -36.15 13.70
C GLY A 238 28.62 -35.68 14.94
N TRP A 239 28.56 -36.47 16.01
CA TRP A 239 29.27 -36.27 17.28
C TRP A 239 30.80 -36.19 17.08
N ALA A 240 31.46 -35.18 17.66
CA ALA A 240 32.77 -35.32 18.32
C ALA A 240 33.11 -34.10 19.19
N GLU A 241 33.53 -34.46 20.39
CA GLU A 241 34.00 -33.75 21.60
C GLU A 241 35.12 -32.71 21.45
N ALA A 242 35.12 -31.75 22.40
CA ALA A 242 36.23 -30.94 22.96
C ALA A 242 37.02 -30.02 22.01
N THR A 243 37.31 -28.74 22.33
CA THR A 243 38.10 -28.27 23.49
C THR A 243 38.06 -26.73 23.55
N MET A 244 38.14 -26.14 24.76
CA MET A 244 38.39 -24.70 25.01
C MET A 244 39.73 -24.24 24.40
N ASP A 245 39.80 -23.03 23.85
CA ASP A 245 40.70 -22.00 24.39
C ASP A 245 40.41 -20.58 23.87
N ASP A 246 40.77 -19.63 24.73
CA ASP A 246 40.63 -18.18 24.68
C ASP A 246 41.71 -17.54 23.79
N THR A 247 41.42 -16.49 23.02
CA THR A 247 42.40 -15.41 22.74
C THR A 247 41.80 -14.21 22.01
N ARG A 248 42.35 -13.06 22.40
CA ARG A 248 41.95 -11.67 22.19
C ARG A 248 42.56 -11.03 20.93
N VAL A 249 41.76 -10.15 20.27
CA VAL A 249 42.11 -8.74 19.87
C VAL A 249 42.99 -8.55 18.59
N PRO A 250 42.98 -7.41 17.86
CA PRO A 250 41.89 -6.61 17.23
C PRO A 250 42.28 -6.15 15.78
N LEU A 251 41.46 -5.32 15.10
CA LEU A 251 41.86 -4.03 14.45
C LEU A 251 40.76 -3.48 13.52
N ARG A 252 40.45 -2.19 13.73
CA ARG A 252 39.58 -1.27 12.96
C ARG A 252 40.29 -0.78 11.66
N PRO A 253 39.83 0.31 10.99
CA PRO A 253 38.57 0.57 10.28
C PRO A 253 38.85 0.99 8.82
N HIS A 254 37.83 1.13 7.97
CA HIS A 254 37.86 2.09 6.87
C HIS A 254 36.59 2.93 6.86
N SER A 255 36.79 4.21 7.14
CA SER A 255 35.83 5.30 7.00
C SER A 255 35.90 5.86 5.59
N ASN A 256 34.75 6.01 4.95
CA ASN A 256 34.34 7.07 4.03
C ASN A 256 32.89 6.71 3.66
N GLY A 257 31.83 7.39 4.07
CA GLY A 257 31.67 8.84 4.20
C GLY A 257 30.72 9.32 3.10
N ALA A 258 29.45 8.92 3.13
CA ALA A 258 28.32 9.68 2.54
C ALA A 258 26.98 9.11 3.01
N ARG A 259 26.11 10.02 3.43
CA ARG A 259 24.82 9.81 4.08
C ARG A 259 23.76 9.30 3.08
N SER A 260 22.98 8.31 3.49
CA SER A 260 21.57 8.19 3.09
C SER A 260 20.84 7.35 4.13
N SER A 261 19.89 7.96 4.82
CA SER A 261 18.97 7.31 5.75
C SER A 261 17.95 6.49 4.97
N GLY A 262 18.31 5.28 4.58
CA GLY A 262 17.38 4.25 4.14
C GLY A 262 16.86 3.49 5.36
N PHE A 263 15.75 3.95 5.93
CA PHE A 263 15.02 3.19 6.95
C PHE A 263 14.34 2.01 6.24
N ILE A 264 14.79 0.79 6.52
CA ILE A 264 14.13 -0.45 6.11
C ILE A 264 13.31 -0.92 7.31
N PRO A 265 11.96 -0.95 7.28
CA PRO A 265 11.22 -1.69 8.29
C PRO A 265 11.30 -3.18 7.94
N ALA A 266 12.14 -3.90 8.67
CA ALA A 266 12.07 -5.34 8.76
C ALA A 266 10.76 -5.73 9.45
N PHE A 267 9.86 -6.39 8.72
CA PHE A 267 8.73 -7.10 9.32
C PHE A 267 9.22 -8.46 9.81
N THR A 268 9.08 -8.73 11.11
CA THR A 268 8.83 -10.09 11.64
C THR A 268 8.40 -10.05 13.11
N SER A 269 7.24 -10.67 13.36
CA SER A 269 6.81 -11.41 14.56
C SER A 269 7.00 -10.80 15.96
N LEU A 270 5.91 -10.32 16.55
CA LEU A 270 5.72 -10.36 18.01
C LEU A 270 4.29 -10.80 18.36
N LEU A 271 4.07 -12.12 18.31
CA LEU A 271 3.06 -12.79 19.11
C LEU A 271 3.73 -13.94 19.84
N HIS A 272 4.14 -13.71 21.10
CA HIS A 272 4.02 -14.63 22.24
C HIS A 272 4.86 -14.14 23.42
N ARG A 273 4.22 -13.66 24.49
CA ARG A 273 4.68 -13.90 25.85
C ARG A 273 3.52 -13.84 26.83
N ARG A 274 3.15 -15.00 27.36
CA ARG A 274 2.42 -15.13 28.63
C ARG A 274 3.37 -14.69 29.77
N HIS A 275 2.82 -13.96 30.73
CA HIS A 275 3.50 -13.55 31.96
C HIS A 275 3.78 -14.75 32.88
N PRO A 276 4.84 -14.67 33.71
CA PRO A 276 4.99 -15.53 34.87
C PRO A 276 4.19 -14.94 36.05
N GLN A 277 3.52 -15.78 36.82
CA GLN A 277 3.15 -15.47 38.21
C GLN A 277 3.75 -16.55 39.10
N VAL A 278 4.65 -16.11 39.98
CA VAL A 278 5.07 -16.83 41.18
C VAL A 278 4.22 -16.27 42.32
N ALA A 279 3.61 -17.17 43.08
CA ALA A 279 3.44 -17.09 44.53
C ALA A 279 3.87 -18.45 45.08
#